data_AF-A0A520BI63-F1
#
_entry.id   AF-A0A520BI63-F1
#
_cell.length_a   1.000
_cell.length_b   1.000
_cell.length_c   1.000
_cell.angle_alpha   90.00
_cell.angle_beta   90.00
_cell.angle_gamma   90.00
#
_symmetry.space_group_name_H-M   'P 1'
#
loop_
_entity.id
_entity.type
_entity.pdbx_description
1 polymer ?
#
loop_
_entity_poly.entity_id
_entity_poly.type
_entity_poly.pdbx_seq_one_letter_code
_entity_poly.pdbx_strand_id
1 'polypeptide(L)'
;MKNIILILALFTFVISHSQNKKNREAFTLEIVANEKQQYKAEIPQSAYFVKEKMLQIYCGEKVFVECEIAGDTISAMKVVEKNVHPEKTIEIKFSQDAKDRTKINTMLQLNNPFSKDLIYKAAMLTPSSDQWKSTSTIPVRANLMSFETWGYSIISLALMDWHFK
;
A
#
# COMPACT_ATOMS: atom_id res chain seq x y z
N MET A 1 -8.83 1.93 67.42
CA MET A 1 -8.13 0.78 66.80
C MET A 1 -8.46 0.79 65.31
N LYS A 2 -7.40 0.74 64.49
CA LYS A 2 -7.41 0.76 63.01
C LYS A 2 -8.29 -0.37 62.45
N ASN A 3 -9.14 -0.07 61.46
CA ASN A 3 -9.50 -1.04 60.42
C ASN A 3 -9.28 -0.38 59.06
N ILE A 4 -8.33 -0.97 58.33
CA ILE A 4 -7.78 -0.51 57.05
C ILE A 4 -8.73 -0.95 55.93
N ILE A 5 -9.21 0.01 55.14
CA ILE A 5 -9.92 -0.25 53.88
C ILE A 5 -8.86 -0.57 52.83
N LEU A 6 -8.82 -1.82 52.36
CA LEU A 6 -7.93 -2.28 51.29
C LEU A 6 -8.65 -2.08 49.95
N ILE A 7 -8.36 -0.97 49.25
CA ILE A 7 -8.82 -0.76 47.87
C ILE A 7 -7.81 -1.45 46.94
N LEU A 8 -8.19 -2.61 46.40
CA LEU A 8 -7.43 -3.32 45.39
C LEU A 8 -7.73 -2.69 44.01
N ALA A 9 -6.92 -1.72 43.60
CA ALA A 9 -6.98 -1.16 42.25
C ALA A 9 -6.28 -2.12 41.28
N LEU A 10 -7.08 -2.93 40.57
CA LEU A 10 -6.61 -3.75 39.46
C LEU A 10 -6.28 -2.83 38.27
N PHE A 11 -5.00 -2.51 38.09
CA PHE A 11 -4.50 -1.86 36.87
C PHE A 11 -4.55 -2.87 35.72
N THR A 12 -5.59 -2.82 34.89
CA THR A 12 -5.59 -3.49 33.58
C THR A 12 -4.75 -2.68 32.61
N PHE A 13 -3.48 -3.05 32.47
CA PHE A 13 -2.64 -2.60 31.35
C PHE A 13 -3.21 -3.22 30.06
N VAL A 14 -4.05 -2.47 29.36
CA VAL A 14 -4.42 -2.81 27.98
C VAL A 14 -3.20 -2.49 27.13
N ILE A 15 -2.42 -3.50 26.77
CA ILE A 15 -1.29 -3.36 25.85
C ILE A 15 -1.87 -3.09 24.46
N SER A 16 -2.08 -1.82 24.12
CA SER A 16 -2.41 -1.40 22.75
C SER A 16 -1.23 -1.71 21.84
N HIS A 17 -1.26 -2.86 21.17
CA HIS A 17 -0.32 -3.13 20.07
C HIS A 17 -0.65 -2.19 18.92
N SER A 18 0.25 -1.23 18.67
CA SER A 18 0.18 -0.37 17.50
C SER A 18 0.40 -1.20 16.23
N GLN A 19 -0.61 -1.28 15.36
CA GLN A 19 -0.51 -1.93 14.05
C GLN A 19 0.19 -1.07 12.98
N ASN A 20 0.81 0.05 13.38
CA ASN A 20 1.43 0.99 12.46
C ASN A 20 2.73 0.41 11.89
N LYS A 21 2.70 0.06 10.60
CA LYS A 21 3.86 -0.43 9.87
C LYS A 21 4.50 0.71 9.07
N LYS A 22 5.22 1.58 9.78
CA LYS A 22 5.90 2.74 9.16
C LYS A 22 6.90 2.30 8.09
N ASN A 23 7.65 1.24 8.36
CA ASN A 23 8.70 0.72 7.50
C ASN A 23 8.31 -0.64 6.92
N ARG A 24 8.66 -0.85 5.66
CA ARG A 24 8.77 -2.13 5.00
C ARG A 24 10.05 -2.83 5.47
N GLU A 25 9.93 -4.11 5.80
CA GLU A 25 11.08 -4.99 6.05
C GLU A 25 11.96 -5.14 4.81
N ALA A 26 13.23 -5.45 5.00
CA ALA A 26 14.12 -5.79 3.89
C ALA A 26 13.65 -7.09 3.22
N PHE A 27 13.77 -7.17 1.89
CA PHE A 27 13.40 -8.36 1.13
C PHE A 27 14.12 -8.40 -0.22
N THR A 28 14.21 -9.59 -0.80
CA THR A 28 14.69 -9.77 -2.17
C THR A 28 13.50 -9.65 -3.13
N LEU A 29 13.53 -8.65 -4.01
CA LEU A 29 12.58 -8.52 -5.10
C LEU A 29 13.05 -9.39 -6.27
N GLU A 30 12.20 -10.29 -6.73
CA GLU A 30 12.44 -11.09 -7.92
C GLU A 30 11.20 -11.08 -8.83
N ILE A 31 11.37 -10.60 -10.05
CA ILE A 31 10.30 -10.56 -11.07
C ILE A 31 10.84 -10.97 -12.44
N VAL A 32 9.96 -11.45 -13.31
CA VAL A 32 10.30 -11.68 -14.71
C VAL A 32 10.44 -10.33 -15.39
N ALA A 33 11.59 -10.03 -15.99
CA ALA A 33 11.83 -8.77 -16.69
C ALA A 33 11.38 -8.84 -18.17
N ASN A 34 11.61 -9.99 -18.80
CA ASN A 34 11.16 -10.34 -20.15
C ASN A 34 11.26 -11.87 -20.35
N GLU A 35 11.05 -12.35 -21.57
CA GLU A 35 11.13 -13.78 -21.92
C GLU A 35 12.41 -14.49 -21.42
N LYS A 36 13.54 -13.78 -21.40
CA LYS A 36 14.87 -14.34 -21.14
C LYS A 36 15.40 -13.96 -19.76
N GLN A 37 15.09 -12.77 -19.27
CA GLN A 37 15.74 -12.17 -18.10
C GLN A 37 14.83 -12.13 -16.88
N GLN A 38 15.42 -12.37 -15.71
CA GLN A 38 14.86 -12.02 -14.41
C GLN A 38 15.43 -10.66 -13.98
N TYR A 39 14.62 -9.87 -13.27
CA TYR A 39 15.12 -8.76 -12.46
C TYR A 39 15.18 -9.23 -11.01
N LYS A 40 16.35 -9.05 -10.37
CA LYS A 40 16.56 -9.36 -8.97
C LYS A 40 17.26 -8.18 -8.29
N ALA A 41 16.74 -7.76 -7.14
CA ALA A 41 17.35 -6.71 -6.34
C ALA A 41 17.09 -6.94 -4.85
N GLU A 42 18.09 -6.63 -4.02
CA GLU A 42 17.90 -6.53 -2.57
C GLU A 42 17.28 -5.18 -2.25
N ILE A 43 16.08 -5.21 -1.70
CA ILE A 43 15.38 -4.01 -1.24
C ILE A 43 15.65 -3.86 0.25
N PRO A 44 16.38 -2.81 0.67
CA PRO A 44 16.64 -2.59 2.09
C PRO A 44 15.36 -2.20 2.82
N GLN A 45 15.39 -2.32 4.14
CA GLN A 45 14.32 -1.80 4.99
C GLN A 45 14.12 -0.30 4.70
N SER A 46 12.89 0.11 4.41
CA SER A 46 12.59 1.48 3.99
C SER A 46 11.20 1.89 4.45
N ALA A 47 10.89 3.19 4.47
CA ALA A 47 9.50 3.62 4.66
C ALA A 47 8.62 3.20 3.47
N TYR A 48 7.33 2.95 3.71
CA TYR A 48 6.34 2.80 2.63
C TYR A 48 6.01 4.15 1.98
N PHE A 49 5.85 5.19 2.80
CA PHE A 49 5.66 6.56 2.33
C PHE A 49 7.03 7.23 2.20
N VAL A 50 7.48 7.44 0.96
CA VAL A 50 8.80 8.03 0.66
C VAL A 50 8.79 9.56 0.70
N LYS A 51 7.60 10.15 0.58
CA LYS A 51 7.27 11.55 0.84
C LYS A 51 5.86 11.60 1.42
N GLU A 52 5.42 12.77 1.87
CA GLU A 52 4.06 12.96 2.35
C GLU A 52 3.03 12.47 1.31
N LYS A 53 2.21 11.48 1.71
CA LYS A 53 1.18 10.83 0.88
C LYS A 53 1.68 10.25 -0.45
N MET A 54 2.99 10.01 -0.59
CA MET A 54 3.59 9.32 -1.73
C MET A 54 3.93 7.89 -1.32
N LEU A 55 3.03 6.96 -1.63
CA LEU A 55 3.18 5.55 -1.30
C LEU A 55 3.99 4.85 -2.40
N GLN A 56 5.12 4.27 -2.03
CA GLN A 56 5.87 3.38 -2.92
C GLN A 56 5.50 1.92 -2.63
N ILE A 57 5.14 1.17 -3.67
CA ILE A 57 4.91 -0.28 -3.60
C ILE A 57 5.77 -1.02 -4.63
N TYR A 58 6.31 -2.17 -4.26
CA TYR A 58 7.04 -3.06 -5.15
C TYR A 58 6.13 -4.18 -5.66
N CYS A 59 6.46 -4.70 -6.84
CA CYS A 59 5.72 -5.82 -7.41
C CYS A 59 5.76 -7.03 -6.47
N GLY A 60 4.61 -7.65 -6.23
CA GLY A 60 4.41 -8.73 -5.26
C GLY A 60 3.82 -8.25 -3.93
N GLU A 61 3.83 -6.96 -3.63
CA GLU A 61 3.30 -6.44 -2.37
C GLU A 61 1.76 -6.40 -2.33
N LYS A 62 1.21 -6.71 -1.15
CA LYS A 62 -0.13 -6.33 -0.73
C LYS A 62 0.00 -5.41 0.48
N VAL A 63 -0.61 -4.23 0.43
CA VAL A 63 -0.57 -3.23 1.51
C VAL A 63 -1.97 -2.76 1.88
N PHE A 64 -2.14 -2.45 3.16
CA PHE A 64 -3.35 -1.87 3.72
C PHE A 64 -3.04 -0.45 4.17
N VAL A 65 -3.75 0.53 3.63
CA VAL A 65 -3.52 1.95 3.91
C VAL A 65 -4.72 2.50 4.65
N GLU A 66 -4.61 2.60 5.97
CA GLU A 66 -5.63 3.22 6.81
C GLU A 66 -5.52 4.74 6.68
N CYS A 67 -6.66 5.38 6.42
CA CYS A 67 -6.77 6.81 6.21
C CYS A 67 -7.54 7.46 7.34
N GLU A 68 -7.11 8.67 7.72
CA GLU A 68 -7.91 9.57 8.55
C GLU A 68 -8.54 10.62 7.62
N ILE A 69 -9.84 10.86 7.80
CA ILE A 69 -10.63 11.76 6.96
C ILE A 69 -11.03 12.98 7.79
N ALA A 70 -10.71 14.17 7.31
CA ALA A 70 -11.14 15.44 7.90
C ALA A 70 -12.02 16.18 6.89
N GLY A 71 -13.34 16.15 7.10
CA GLY A 71 -14.31 16.66 6.13
C GLY A 71 -14.21 15.89 4.82
N ASP A 72 -13.89 16.59 3.73
CA ASP A 72 -13.82 16.03 2.37
C ASP A 72 -12.40 15.71 1.91
N THR A 73 -11.45 15.59 2.84
CA THR A 73 -10.03 15.38 2.53
C THR A 73 -9.42 14.24 3.33
N ILE A 74 -8.56 13.46 2.68
CA ILE A 74 -7.68 12.49 3.34
C ILE A 74 -6.60 13.29 4.08
N SER A 75 -6.73 13.42 5.40
CA SER A 75 -5.84 14.24 6.22
C SER A 75 -4.53 13.51 6.50
N ALA A 76 -4.60 12.21 6.82
CA ALA A 76 -3.45 11.36 7.08
C ALA A 76 -3.61 9.97 6.47
N MET A 77 -2.47 9.31 6.24
CA MET A 77 -2.41 7.94 5.75
C MET A 77 -1.32 7.18 6.52
N LYS A 78 -1.57 5.93 6.85
CA LYS A 78 -0.57 5.03 7.45
C LYS A 78 -0.74 3.62 6.90
N VAL A 79 0.36 2.90 6.73
CA VAL A 79 0.30 1.48 6.41
C VAL A 79 0.06 0.69 7.69
N VAL A 80 -0.88 -0.25 7.64
CA VAL A 80 -1.20 -1.16 8.75
C VAL A 80 -0.95 -2.61 8.34
N GLU A 81 -0.69 -3.47 9.33
CA GLU A 81 -0.43 -4.89 9.07
C GLU A 81 -1.68 -5.63 8.58
N LYS A 82 -2.84 -5.30 9.14
CA LYS A 82 -4.12 -5.97 8.87
C LYS A 82 -5.22 -4.94 8.67
N ASN A 83 -6.17 -5.25 7.80
CA ASN A 83 -7.37 -4.44 7.62
C ASN A 83 -8.38 -4.74 8.74
N VAL A 84 -8.23 -4.09 9.89
CA VAL A 84 -9.19 -4.16 11.01
C VAL A 84 -10.30 -3.09 10.91
N HIS A 85 -10.11 -2.09 10.05
CA HIS A 85 -11.02 -0.96 9.82
C HIS A 85 -11.35 -0.85 8.31
N PRO A 86 -12.14 -1.80 7.75
CA PRO A 86 -12.40 -1.87 6.31
C PRO A 86 -13.06 -0.62 5.74
N GLU A 87 -13.81 0.12 6.54
CA GLU A 87 -14.50 1.37 6.17
C GLU A 87 -13.56 2.55 5.89
N LYS A 88 -12.30 2.47 6.35
CA LYS A 88 -11.29 3.53 6.16
C LYS A 88 -9.94 3.03 5.68
N THR A 89 -9.88 1.79 5.19
CA THR A 89 -8.65 1.16 4.73
C THR A 89 -8.69 0.89 3.24
N ILE A 90 -7.80 1.56 2.49
CA ILE A 90 -7.57 1.24 1.09
C ILE A 90 -6.74 -0.04 1.02
N GLU A 91 -7.24 -1.06 0.31
CA GLU A 91 -6.45 -2.26 0.02
C GLU A 91 -5.77 -2.12 -1.35
N ILE A 92 -4.47 -2.35 -1.40
CA ILE A 92 -3.69 -2.25 -2.63
C ILE A 92 -2.92 -3.55 -2.81
N LYS A 93 -3.02 -4.15 -3.99
CA LYS A 93 -2.23 -5.31 -4.39
C LYS A 93 -1.57 -5.02 -5.72
N PHE A 94 -0.26 -5.22 -5.77
CA PHE A 94 0.52 -5.04 -6.98
C PHE A 94 1.22 -6.35 -7.32
N SER A 95 0.94 -6.92 -8.48
CA SER A 95 1.37 -8.28 -8.82
C SER A 95 1.72 -8.43 -10.28
N GLN A 96 2.54 -9.42 -10.59
CA GLN A 96 2.86 -9.83 -11.95
C GLN A 96 2.30 -11.23 -12.21
N ASP A 97 1.64 -11.41 -13.36
CA ASP A 97 1.45 -12.71 -13.98
C ASP A 97 2.52 -12.88 -15.08
N ALA A 98 3.35 -13.89 -14.91
CA ALA A 98 4.39 -14.26 -15.87
C ALA A 98 4.52 -15.79 -15.99
N LYS A 99 3.40 -16.53 -15.82
CA LYS A 99 3.37 -17.99 -16.05
C LYS A 99 3.84 -18.33 -17.47
N ASP A 100 3.45 -17.50 -18.44
CA ASP A 100 3.98 -17.47 -19.80
C ASP A 100 4.86 -16.21 -19.94
N ARG A 101 6.18 -16.40 -20.04
CA ARG A 101 7.13 -15.27 -20.10
C ARG A 101 7.02 -14.47 -21.41
N THR A 102 6.31 -14.99 -22.42
CA THR A 102 5.99 -14.26 -23.66
C THR A 102 4.79 -13.30 -23.47
N LYS A 103 4.04 -13.45 -22.37
CA LYS A 103 2.82 -12.71 -22.06
C LYS A 103 2.85 -12.19 -20.62
N ILE A 104 3.84 -11.35 -20.33
CA ILE A 104 3.96 -10.75 -19.01
C ILE A 104 2.87 -9.69 -18.84
N ASN A 105 2.16 -9.77 -17.71
CA ASN A 105 1.20 -8.76 -17.30
C ASN A 105 1.53 -8.32 -15.87
N THR A 106 1.63 -7.01 -15.64
CA THR A 106 1.64 -6.46 -14.28
C THR A 106 0.30 -5.79 -14.01
N MET A 107 -0.24 -6.01 -12.81
CA MET A 107 -1.56 -5.55 -12.40
C MET A 107 -1.49 -4.82 -11.06
N LEU A 108 -2.11 -3.64 -11.01
CA LEU A 108 -2.46 -2.92 -9.80
C LEU A 108 -3.95 -3.13 -9.53
N GLN A 109 -4.27 -3.63 -8.35
CA GLN A 109 -5.61 -3.73 -7.82
C GLN A 109 -5.74 -2.77 -6.63
N LEU A 110 -6.76 -1.92 -6.65
CA LEU A 110 -7.01 -0.95 -5.58
C LEU A 110 -8.49 -0.97 -5.16
N ASN A 111 -8.75 -1.20 -3.88
CA ASN A 111 -10.08 -1.18 -3.27
C ASN A 111 -10.33 0.16 -2.56
N ASN A 112 -11.34 0.90 -3.01
CA ASN A 112 -11.76 2.14 -2.39
C ASN A 112 -12.89 1.87 -1.37
N PRO A 113 -12.66 2.07 -0.06
CA PRO A 113 -13.67 1.85 0.96
C PRO A 113 -14.64 3.03 1.16
N PHE A 114 -14.39 4.15 0.48
CA PHE A 114 -15.09 5.40 0.74
C PHE A 114 -16.33 5.55 -0.14
N SER A 115 -17.27 6.37 0.32
CA SER A 115 -18.49 6.74 -0.42
C SER A 115 -18.25 7.74 -1.56
N LYS A 116 -16.99 8.11 -1.83
CA LYS A 116 -16.58 9.04 -2.89
C LYS A 116 -15.57 8.38 -3.82
N ASP A 117 -15.52 8.86 -5.06
CA ASP A 117 -14.52 8.41 -6.03
C ASP A 117 -13.13 8.85 -5.55
N LEU A 118 -12.19 7.90 -5.48
CA LEU A 118 -10.81 8.13 -5.08
C LEU A 118 -9.96 8.38 -6.32
N ILE A 119 -9.27 9.52 -6.33
CA ILE A 119 -8.35 9.93 -7.39
C ILE A 119 -6.92 9.84 -6.85
N TYR A 120 -6.00 9.36 -7.68
CA TYR A 120 -4.57 9.33 -7.41
C TYR A 120 -3.81 9.39 -8.74
N LYS A 121 -2.53 9.74 -8.69
CA LYS A 121 -1.58 9.63 -9.80
C LYS A 121 -0.60 8.52 -9.54
N ALA A 122 -0.03 7.96 -10.61
CA ALA A 122 0.99 6.93 -10.52
C ALA A 122 2.21 7.24 -11.39
N ALA A 123 3.39 6.87 -10.88
CA ALA A 123 4.62 6.74 -11.65
C ALA A 123 5.17 5.33 -11.48
N MET A 124 5.83 4.80 -12.50
CA MET A 124 6.36 3.45 -12.54
C MET A 124 7.87 3.44 -12.75
N LEU A 125 8.54 2.45 -12.17
CA LEU A 125 9.92 2.08 -12.46
C LEU A 125 9.92 0.70 -13.13
N THR A 126 10.57 0.55 -14.28
CA THR A 126 10.56 -0.70 -15.06
C THR A 126 11.96 -1.31 -15.16
N PRO A 127 12.10 -2.62 -15.41
CA PRO A 127 13.42 -3.22 -15.63
C PRO A 127 14.17 -2.66 -16.83
N SER A 128 13.45 -2.07 -17.80
CA SER A 128 14.01 -1.48 -19.02
C SER A 128 14.43 -0.02 -18.87
N SER A 129 14.17 0.62 -17.72
CA SER A 129 14.38 2.06 -17.51
C SER A 129 14.73 2.33 -16.05
N ASP A 130 15.88 2.95 -15.81
CA ASP A 130 16.30 3.43 -14.50
C ASP A 130 15.55 4.70 -14.04
N GLN A 131 14.75 5.30 -14.93
CA GLN A 131 13.94 6.48 -14.65
C GLN A 131 12.49 6.14 -14.29
N TRP A 132 11.95 6.87 -13.32
CA TRP A 132 10.52 6.90 -13.02
C TRP A 132 9.75 7.59 -14.14
N LYS A 133 8.70 6.94 -14.64
CA LYS A 133 7.82 7.48 -15.70
C LYS A 133 6.39 7.55 -15.23
N SER A 134 5.72 8.68 -15.44
CA SER A 134 4.30 8.83 -15.14
C SER A 134 3.45 7.87 -15.97
N THR A 135 2.32 7.45 -15.41
CA THR A 135 1.31 6.66 -16.09
C THR A 135 -0.08 7.20 -15.84
N SER A 136 -1.00 6.79 -16.71
CA SER A 136 -2.40 7.14 -16.57
C SER A 136 -3.05 6.24 -15.54
N THR A 137 -3.85 6.82 -14.66
CA THR A 137 -4.67 6.12 -13.67
C THR A 137 -6.14 6.38 -13.95
N ILE A 138 -7.01 5.50 -13.45
CA ILE A 138 -8.46 5.73 -13.48
C ILE A 138 -8.99 6.03 -12.09
N PRO A 139 -10.03 6.89 -11.96
CA PRO A 139 -10.74 7.05 -10.70
C PRO A 139 -11.22 5.70 -10.15
N VAL A 140 -10.95 5.43 -8.87
CA VAL A 140 -11.51 4.26 -8.21
C VAL A 140 -12.85 4.64 -7.63
N ARG A 141 -13.91 4.13 -8.24
CA ARG A 141 -15.28 4.47 -7.87
C ARG A 141 -15.58 4.19 -6.39
N ALA A 142 -16.49 4.97 -5.82
CA ALA A 142 -16.94 4.80 -4.44
C ALA A 142 -17.33 3.33 -4.12
N ASN A 143 -16.83 2.80 -3.01
CA ASN A 143 -17.05 1.42 -2.53
C ASN A 143 -16.74 0.32 -3.56
N LEU A 144 -15.89 0.62 -4.56
CA LEU A 144 -15.55 -0.31 -5.63
C LEU A 144 -14.05 -0.55 -5.70
N MET A 145 -13.71 -1.56 -6.48
CA MET A 145 -12.36 -1.98 -6.78
C MET A 145 -12.02 -1.64 -8.23
N SER A 146 -10.81 -1.17 -8.46
CA SER A 146 -10.25 -0.94 -9.79
C SER A 146 -9.13 -1.94 -10.11
N PHE A 147 -8.92 -2.16 -11.40
CA PHE A 147 -7.83 -2.96 -11.94
C PHE A 147 -7.16 -2.16 -13.05
N GLU A 148 -5.88 -1.89 -12.88
CA GLU A 148 -5.02 -1.31 -13.92
C GLU A 148 -4.00 -2.38 -14.33
N THR A 149 -3.82 -2.58 -15.64
CA THR A 149 -2.94 -3.64 -16.17
C THR A 149 -1.99 -3.08 -17.21
N TRP A 150 -0.77 -3.63 -17.22
CA TRP A 150 0.29 -3.27 -18.16
C TRP A 150 0.88 -4.55 -18.75
N GLY A 151 1.02 -4.60 -20.07
CA GLY A 151 1.59 -5.75 -20.80
C GLY A 151 3.11 -5.87 -20.72
N TYR A 152 3.71 -5.45 -19.60
CA TYR A 152 5.15 -5.49 -19.35
C TYR A 152 5.43 -5.47 -17.85
N SER A 153 6.66 -5.81 -17.50
CA SER A 153 7.14 -5.86 -16.11
C SER A 153 7.36 -4.48 -15.52
N ILE A 154 6.91 -4.29 -14.29
CA ILE A 154 7.14 -3.08 -13.51
C ILE A 154 7.73 -3.49 -12.16
N ILE A 155 8.84 -2.85 -11.76
CA ILE A 155 9.54 -3.09 -10.49
C ILE A 155 8.72 -2.50 -9.35
N SER A 156 8.33 -1.24 -9.48
CA SER A 156 7.69 -0.47 -8.42
C SER A 156 6.76 0.60 -8.98
N LEU A 157 5.74 0.94 -8.19
CA LEU A 157 4.84 2.07 -8.40
C LEU A 157 5.01 3.08 -7.26
N ALA A 158 4.95 4.36 -7.61
CA ALA A 158 4.78 5.46 -6.68
C ALA A 158 3.38 6.05 -6.90
N LEU A 159 2.52 5.94 -5.89
CA LEU A 159 1.14 6.41 -5.89
C LEU A 159 1.04 7.69 -5.06
N MET A 160 0.51 8.76 -5.64
CA MET A 160 0.56 10.11 -5.08
C MET A 160 -0.68 10.94 -5.42
N ASP A 161 -0.75 12.17 -4.90
CA ASP A 161 -1.84 13.12 -5.16
C ASP A 161 -3.24 12.55 -4.87
N TRP A 162 -3.37 11.84 -3.74
CA TRP A 162 -4.63 11.23 -3.30
C TRP A 162 -5.67 12.28 -2.91
N HIS A 163 -6.87 12.21 -3.49
CA HIS A 163 -8.00 13.07 -3.13
C HIS A 163 -9.35 12.46 -3.54
N PHE A 164 -10.42 12.98 -2.96
CA PHE A 164 -11.78 12.64 -3.38
C PHE A 164 -12.23 13.56 -4.52
N LYS A 165 -13.04 13.00 -5.42
CA LYS A 165 -13.79 13.76 -6.41
C LYS A 165 -15.18 14.13 -5.89
#